data_AF-A0A1I7AL33-F1
#
_entry.id   AF-A0A1I7AL33-F1
#
_cell.length_a   1.000
_cell.length_b   1.000
_cell.length_c   1.000
_cell.angle_alpha   90.00
_cell.angle_beta   90.00
_cell.angle_gamma   90.00
#
_symmetry.space_group_name_H-M   'P 1'
#
loop_
_entity.id
_entity.type
_entity.pdbx_description
1 polymer ?
#
loop_
_entity_poly.entity_id
_entity_poly.type
_entity_poly.pdbx_seq_one_letter_code
_entity_poly.pdbx_strand_id
1 'polypeptide(L)'
;MDTSEKYIKMCSLAKEVQRKWVFQSGDFVYNPVFEEVEVLLYPGNNSINYIWLPRQDQLQEICIEFFMKNLEISRFEAFLRFLEWYSWRLKYAFEHGLKNGNGFIDSGEELLLNRAMIMMYGKKWDGENWVIALKGYEPRSGSRLSLDQSY
;
A
#
# COMPACT_ATOMS: atom_id res chain seq x y z
N MET A 1 -9.39 1.13 -10.06
CA MET A 1 -8.26 0.20 -10.12
C MET A 1 -7.23 0.80 -11.03
N ASP A 2 -6.09 1.15 -10.47
CA ASP A 2 -4.94 1.61 -11.22
C ASP A 2 -4.28 0.41 -11.94
N THR A 3 -4.14 0.50 -13.26
CA THR A 3 -3.50 -0.49 -14.11
C THR A 3 -2.31 0.11 -14.86
N SER A 4 -1.80 1.26 -14.40
CA SER A 4 -0.61 1.87 -14.97
C SER A 4 0.62 1.00 -14.78
N GLU A 5 1.56 1.07 -15.72
CA GLU A 5 2.84 0.36 -15.62
C GLU A 5 3.60 0.73 -14.34
N LYS A 6 3.48 2.00 -13.92
CA LYS A 6 4.06 2.51 -12.68
C LYS A 6 3.48 1.81 -11.46
N TYR A 7 2.16 1.71 -11.34
CA TYR A 7 1.53 1.02 -10.21
C TYR A 7 1.82 -0.47 -10.23
N ILE A 8 1.81 -1.11 -11.40
CA ILE A 8 2.21 -2.51 -11.56
C ILE A 8 3.65 -2.72 -11.10
N LYS A 9 4.59 -1.83 -11.48
CA LYS A 9 5.98 -1.85 -11.02
C LYS A 9 6.06 -1.71 -9.50
N MET A 10 5.37 -0.75 -8.91
CA MET A 10 5.31 -0.55 -7.46
C MET A 10 4.84 -1.83 -6.74
N CYS A 11 3.73 -2.42 -7.20
CA CYS A 11 3.20 -3.68 -6.66
C CYS A 11 4.20 -4.84 -6.82
N SER A 12 4.81 -4.95 -7.99
CA SER A 12 5.79 -6.00 -8.30
C SER A 12 6.98 -5.97 -7.37
N LEU A 13 7.45 -4.79 -6.96
CA LEU A 13 8.62 -4.61 -6.09
C LEU A 13 8.26 -4.63 -4.60
N ALA A 14 6.99 -4.49 -4.23
CA ALA A 14 6.50 -4.57 -2.86
C ALA A 14 6.45 -6.03 -2.36
N LYS A 15 7.58 -6.75 -2.43
CA LYS A 15 7.67 -8.21 -2.20
C LYS A 15 7.14 -8.62 -0.82
N GLU A 16 7.26 -7.76 0.19
CA GLU A 16 6.79 -8.03 1.55
C GLU A 16 5.27 -8.09 1.65
N VAL A 17 4.58 -7.20 0.93
CA VAL A 17 3.11 -7.18 0.84
C VAL A 17 2.64 -8.34 -0.03
N GLN A 18 3.25 -8.52 -1.20
CA GLN A 18 2.90 -9.58 -2.15
C GLN A 18 2.98 -10.98 -1.52
N ARG A 19 4.04 -11.27 -0.76
CA ARG A 19 4.23 -12.59 -0.14
C ARG A 19 3.25 -12.91 1.00
N LYS A 20 2.71 -11.88 1.66
CA LYS A 20 1.75 -12.07 2.75
C LYS A 20 0.31 -12.13 2.25
N TRP A 21 0.06 -11.67 1.02
CA TRP A 21 -1.27 -11.66 0.48
C TRP A 21 -1.73 -13.08 0.15
N VAL A 22 -2.93 -13.43 0.61
CA VAL A 22 -3.60 -14.67 0.26
C VAL A 22 -4.66 -14.30 -0.78
N PHE A 23 -4.45 -14.74 -2.01
CA PHE A 23 -5.33 -14.43 -3.13
C PHE A 23 -6.77 -14.89 -2.87
N GLN A 24 -7.71 -14.03 -3.23
CA GLN A 24 -9.14 -14.24 -3.13
C GLN A 24 -9.80 -14.15 -4.51
N SER A 25 -10.97 -14.78 -4.64
CA SER A 25 -11.79 -14.60 -5.84
C SER A 25 -12.20 -13.13 -5.96
N GLY A 26 -12.03 -12.55 -7.15
CA GLY A 26 -12.27 -11.12 -7.41
C GLY A 26 -11.05 -10.22 -7.15
N ASP A 27 -9.90 -10.76 -6.76
CA ASP A 27 -8.66 -10.00 -6.74
C ASP A 27 -8.22 -9.63 -8.15
N PHE A 28 -7.70 -8.42 -8.30
CA PHE A 28 -7.03 -8.02 -9.53
C PHE A 28 -5.57 -8.45 -9.47
N VAL A 29 -5.09 -9.01 -10.56
CA VAL A 29 -3.73 -9.49 -10.69
C VAL A 29 -3.16 -9.08 -12.03
N TYR A 30 -1.86 -8.83 -12.08
CA TYR A 30 -1.14 -8.72 -13.33
C TYR A 30 -0.52 -10.07 -13.67
N ASN A 31 -0.78 -10.54 -14.89
CA ASN A 31 -0.21 -11.75 -15.44
C ASN A 31 1.03 -11.37 -16.29
N PRO A 32 2.25 -11.67 -15.82
CA PRO A 32 3.45 -11.33 -16.57
C PRO A 32 3.66 -12.17 -17.83
N VAL A 33 2.91 -13.28 -18.02
CA VAL A 33 3.03 -14.13 -19.21
C VAL A 33 2.29 -13.53 -20.40
N PHE A 34 1.10 -12.98 -20.15
CA PHE A 34 0.27 -12.33 -21.18
C PHE A 34 0.38 -10.81 -21.15
N GLU A 35 1.16 -10.27 -20.21
CA GLU A 35 1.33 -8.84 -19.95
C GLU A 35 -0.01 -8.10 -19.72
N GLU A 36 -0.99 -8.77 -19.10
CA GLU A 36 -2.35 -8.26 -18.95
C GLU A 36 -2.83 -8.25 -17.50
N VAL A 37 -3.82 -7.39 -17.22
CA VAL A 37 -4.50 -7.35 -15.92
C VAL A 37 -5.74 -8.22 -15.99
N GLU A 38 -5.83 -9.16 -15.05
CA GLU A 38 -6.92 -10.11 -14.95
C GLU A 38 -7.64 -9.98 -13.60
N VAL A 39 -8.91 -10.39 -13.56
CA VAL A 39 -9.62 -10.63 -12.31
C VAL A 39 -9.52 -12.11 -11.99
N LEU A 40 -8.90 -12.45 -10.87
CA LEU A 40 -8.71 -13.82 -10.44
C LEU A 40 -10.04 -14.43 -9.99
N LEU A 41 -10.61 -15.32 -10.79
CA LEU A 41 -11.88 -15.98 -10.46
C LEU A 41 -11.70 -17.17 -9.52
N TYR A 42 -10.62 -17.94 -9.73
CA TYR A 42 -10.33 -19.17 -8.99
C TYR A 42 -8.93 -19.09 -8.38
N PRO A 43 -8.82 -18.67 -7.11
CA PRO A 43 -7.54 -18.72 -6.40
C PRO A 43 -7.16 -20.19 -6.17
N GLY A 44 -6.27 -20.70 -7.01
CA GLY A 44 -5.77 -22.08 -6.98
C GLY A 44 -4.25 -22.11 -7.14
N ASN A 45 -3.69 -23.32 -7.15
CA ASN A 45 -2.26 -23.55 -7.27
C ASN A 45 -1.78 -23.32 -8.71
N ASN A 46 -1.90 -22.07 -9.18
CA ASN A 46 -1.42 -21.67 -10.49
C ASN A 46 0.10 -21.55 -10.44
N SER A 47 0.79 -22.20 -11.37
CA SER A 47 2.24 -22.04 -11.58
C SER A 47 2.64 -20.62 -12.03
N ILE A 48 1.65 -19.80 -12.35
CA ILE A 48 1.81 -18.43 -12.81
C ILE A 48 2.10 -17.54 -11.60
N ASN A 49 3.23 -16.82 -11.65
CA ASN A 49 3.64 -15.88 -10.63
C ASN A 49 2.89 -14.54 -10.78
N TYR A 50 1.59 -14.57 -10.50
CA TYR A 50 0.74 -13.40 -10.53
C TYR A 50 1.24 -12.31 -9.57
N ILE A 51 1.12 -11.06 -10.00
CA ILE A 51 1.39 -9.90 -9.15
C ILE A 51 0.04 -9.39 -8.67
N TRP A 52 -0.20 -9.42 -7.37
CA TRP A 52 -1.41 -8.85 -6.80
C TRP A 52 -1.42 -7.33 -7.04
N LEU A 53 -2.52 -6.83 -7.59
CA LEU A 53 -2.80 -5.41 -7.71
C LEU A 53 -3.87 -5.09 -6.66
N PRO A 54 -3.49 -4.49 -5.51
CA PRO A 54 -4.44 -4.12 -4.48
C PRO A 54 -5.42 -3.07 -4.98
N ARG A 55 -6.70 -3.23 -4.68
CA ARG A 55 -7.66 -2.13 -4.81
C ARG A 55 -7.59 -1.19 -3.62
N GLN A 56 -8.17 -0.01 -3.78
CA GLN A 56 -8.22 1.01 -2.73
C GLN A 56 -8.89 0.50 -1.45
N ASP A 57 -9.97 -0.28 -1.53
CA ASP A 57 -10.66 -0.87 -0.37
C ASP A 57 -9.77 -1.83 0.42
N GLN A 58 -8.99 -2.65 -0.28
CA GLN A 58 -8.08 -3.62 0.32
C GLN A 58 -6.91 -2.93 1.03
N LEU A 59 -6.35 -1.89 0.42
CA LEU A 59 -5.28 -1.09 1.03
C LEU A 59 -5.78 -0.28 2.23
N GLN A 60 -7.00 0.25 2.15
CA GLN A 60 -7.66 0.92 3.26
C GLN A 60 -7.80 -0.05 4.45
N GLU A 61 -8.26 -1.29 4.20
CA GLU A 61 -8.40 -2.29 5.25
C GLU A 61 -7.07 -2.58 5.94
N ILE A 62 -5.97 -2.76 5.19
CA ILE A 62 -4.62 -2.93 5.75
C ILE A 62 -4.24 -1.77 6.68
N CYS A 63 -4.56 -0.54 6.29
CA CYS A 63 -4.29 0.64 7.13
C CYS A 63 -5.15 0.66 8.39
N ILE A 64 -6.43 0.31 8.30
CA ILE A 64 -7.36 0.26 9.43
C ILE A 64 -6.92 -0.82 10.42
N GLU A 65 -6.62 -2.03 9.94
CA GLU A 65 -6.12 -3.14 10.75
C GLU A 65 -4.83 -2.78 11.48
N PHE A 66 -3.92 -2.05 10.82
CA PHE A 66 -2.71 -1.56 11.46
C PHE A 66 -3.03 -0.64 12.65
N PHE A 67 -3.95 0.32 12.48
CA PHE A 67 -4.31 1.22 13.57
C PHE A 67 -4.99 0.48 14.72
N MET A 68 -5.92 -0.42 14.42
CA MET A 68 -6.56 -1.27 15.44
C MET A 68 -5.52 -2.03 16.26
N LYS A 69 -4.57 -2.68 15.59
CA LYS A 69 -3.56 -3.52 16.26
C LYS A 69 -2.52 -2.72 17.04
N ASN A 70 -2.04 -1.61 16.49
CA ASN A 70 -0.91 -0.87 17.10
C ASN A 70 -1.35 0.16 18.13
N LEU A 71 -2.60 0.64 18.06
CA LEU A 71 -3.15 1.61 19.00
C LEU A 71 -4.16 0.96 19.98
N GLU A 72 -4.49 -0.31 19.80
CA GLU A 72 -5.48 -1.05 20.62
C GLU A 72 -6.85 -0.34 20.66
N ILE A 73 -7.28 0.20 19.51
CA ILE A 73 -8.53 0.94 19.35
C ILE A 73 -9.58 0.15 18.57
N SER A 74 -10.84 0.56 18.68
CA SER A 74 -11.93 -0.05 17.92
C SER A 74 -11.78 0.17 16.41
N ARG A 75 -12.46 -0.66 15.61
CA ARG A 75 -12.50 -0.52 14.15
C ARG A 75 -13.00 0.86 13.72
N PHE A 76 -14.02 1.38 14.41
CA PHE A 76 -14.57 2.71 14.10
C PHE A 76 -13.55 3.82 14.37
N GLU A 77 -12.85 3.79 15.50
CA GLU A 77 -11.79 4.76 15.79
C GLU A 77 -10.62 4.64 14.81
N ALA A 78 -10.21 3.43 14.45
CA ALA A 78 -9.18 3.18 13.44
C ALA A 78 -9.58 3.72 12.06
N PHE A 79 -10.85 3.55 11.69
CA PHE A 79 -11.41 4.15 10.47
C PHE A 79 -11.39 5.68 10.52
N LEU A 80 -11.75 6.30 11.65
CA LEU A 80 -11.65 7.76 11.81
C LEU A 80 -10.20 8.25 11.70
N ARG A 81 -9.23 7.54 12.27
CA ARG A 81 -7.79 7.84 12.13
C ARG A 81 -7.31 7.73 10.69
N PHE A 82 -7.78 6.70 9.97
CA PHE A 82 -7.52 6.56 8.55
C PHE A 82 -8.11 7.73 7.77
N LEU A 83 -9.38 8.09 7.99
CA LEU A 83 -10.05 9.20 7.31
C LEU A 83 -9.38 10.55 7.60
N GLU A 84 -9.00 10.81 8.84
CA GLU A 84 -8.26 12.00 9.25
C GLU A 84 -6.98 12.15 8.42
N TRP A 85 -6.17 11.10 8.39
CA TRP A 85 -4.92 11.06 7.61
C TRP A 85 -5.18 11.19 6.10
N TYR A 86 -6.14 10.42 5.57
CA TYR A 86 -6.41 10.37 4.13
C TYR A 86 -6.94 11.71 3.62
N SER A 87 -7.88 12.32 4.34
CA SER A 87 -8.44 13.63 3.99
C SER A 87 -7.38 14.71 4.02
N TRP A 88 -6.52 14.71 5.05
CA TRP A 88 -5.40 15.65 5.12
C TRP A 88 -4.43 15.46 3.96
N ARG A 89 -4.11 14.21 3.59
CA ARG A 89 -3.24 13.91 2.44
C ARG A 89 -3.84 14.36 1.11
N LEU A 90 -5.13 14.12 0.89
CA LEU A 90 -5.81 14.58 -0.33
C LEU A 90 -5.82 16.11 -0.43
N LYS A 91 -6.08 16.80 0.68
CA LYS A 91 -5.99 18.26 0.73
C LYS A 91 -4.58 18.75 0.40
N TYR A 92 -3.56 18.17 1.03
CA TYR A 92 -2.17 18.50 0.76
C TYR A 92 -1.80 18.25 -0.71
N ALA A 93 -2.26 17.14 -1.30
CA ALA A 93 -2.05 16.80 -2.70
C ALA A 93 -2.64 17.87 -3.64
N PHE A 94 -3.84 18.33 -3.33
CA PHE A 94 -4.50 19.36 -4.12
C PHE A 94 -3.74 20.70 -4.06
N GLU A 95 -3.23 21.07 -2.88
CA GLU A 95 -2.55 22.35 -2.66
C GLU A 95 -1.10 22.38 -3.18
N HIS A 96 -0.41 21.23 -3.19
CA HIS A 96 1.05 21.18 -3.39
C HIS A 96 1.52 20.13 -4.40
N GLY A 97 0.63 19.25 -4.86
CA GLY A 97 1.00 17.99 -5.49
C GLY A 97 1.61 17.01 -4.49
N LEU A 98 1.46 15.71 -4.74
CA LEU A 98 2.14 14.68 -3.95
C LEU A 98 3.30 14.12 -4.75
N LYS A 99 4.53 14.40 -4.33
CA LYS A 99 5.73 13.79 -4.92
C LYS A 99 5.84 12.33 -4.50
N ASN A 100 6.22 11.48 -5.44
CA ASN A 100 6.47 10.05 -5.25
C ASN A 100 7.83 9.71 -5.87
N GLY A 101 8.90 9.89 -5.09
CA GLY A 101 10.25 9.85 -5.64
C GLY A 101 10.50 10.99 -6.63
N ASN A 102 10.89 10.64 -7.85
CA ASN A 102 11.10 11.59 -8.95
C ASN A 102 9.82 12.01 -9.68
N GLY A 103 8.66 11.41 -9.36
CA GLY A 103 7.38 11.69 -10.01
C GLY A 103 6.32 12.24 -9.05
N PHE A 104 5.05 12.17 -9.47
CA PHE A 104 3.89 12.49 -8.64
C PHE A 104 3.12 11.22 -8.25
N ILE A 105 2.21 11.31 -7.29
CA ILE A 105 1.20 10.29 -7.02
C ILE A 105 0.02 10.55 -7.95
N ASP A 106 -0.31 9.57 -8.78
CA ASP A 106 -1.29 9.72 -9.86
C ASP A 106 -2.63 9.02 -9.56
N SER A 107 -2.69 8.23 -8.48
CA SER A 107 -3.90 7.51 -8.06
C SER A 107 -4.03 7.36 -6.54
N GLY A 108 -5.25 7.06 -6.08
CA GLY A 108 -5.52 6.71 -4.68
C GLY A 108 -4.86 5.40 -4.28
N GLU A 109 -4.79 4.44 -5.20
CA GLU A 109 -4.10 3.17 -5.01
C GLU A 109 -2.59 3.36 -4.78
N GLU A 110 -1.91 4.21 -5.57
CA GLU A 110 -0.51 4.57 -5.33
C GLU A 110 -0.28 5.24 -3.96
N LEU A 111 -1.19 6.14 -3.56
CA LEU A 111 -1.14 6.81 -2.26
C LEU A 111 -1.26 5.83 -1.10
N LEU A 112 -2.26 4.95 -1.17
CA LEU A 112 -2.52 3.99 -0.11
C LEU A 112 -1.47 2.89 -0.07
N LEU A 113 -0.92 2.46 -1.22
CA LEU A 113 0.17 1.49 -1.25
C LEU A 113 1.43 2.08 -0.59
N ASN A 114 1.78 3.33 -0.89
CA ASN A 114 2.87 4.03 -0.19
C ASN A 114 2.63 4.07 1.32
N ARG A 115 1.41 4.41 1.75
CA ARG A 115 1.07 4.46 3.17
C ARG A 115 1.18 3.09 3.84
N ALA A 116 0.67 2.04 3.21
CA ALA A 116 0.78 0.67 3.69
C ALA A 116 2.24 0.24 3.81
N MET A 117 3.08 0.53 2.81
CA MET A 117 4.51 0.20 2.84
C MET A 117 5.27 0.94 3.94
N ILE A 118 4.94 2.21 4.18
CA ILE A 118 5.53 2.99 5.29
C ILE A 118 5.09 2.40 6.65
N MET A 119 3.79 2.16 6.84
CA MET A 119 3.25 1.69 8.12
C MET A 119 3.73 0.28 8.47
N MET A 120 3.71 -0.63 7.49
CA MET A 120 3.99 -2.05 7.71
C MET A 120 5.48 -2.38 7.67
N TYR A 121 6.26 -1.64 6.89
CA TYR A 121 7.66 -2.00 6.58
C TYR A 121 8.64 -0.83 6.69
N GLY A 122 8.18 0.38 6.99
CA GLY A 122 9.05 1.57 7.04
C GLY A 122 9.71 1.88 5.70
N LYS A 123 9.07 1.53 4.58
CA LYS A 123 9.60 1.76 3.23
C LYS A 123 8.80 2.80 2.47
N LYS A 124 9.49 3.62 1.69
CA LYS A 124 8.91 4.60 0.77
C LYS A 124 9.39 4.34 -0.66
N TRP A 125 8.59 4.74 -1.63
CA TRP A 125 8.98 4.67 -3.04
C TRP A 125 9.90 5.84 -3.39
N ASP A 126 11.03 5.56 -4.05
CA ASP A 126 11.98 6.58 -4.54
C ASP A 126 11.81 6.92 -6.04
N GLY A 127 10.83 6.31 -6.70
CA GLY A 127 10.60 6.42 -8.14
C GLY A 127 10.96 5.13 -8.89
N GLU A 128 11.87 4.34 -8.32
CA GLU A 128 12.43 3.13 -8.94
C GLU A 128 12.24 1.90 -8.05
N ASN A 129 12.43 2.06 -6.73
CA ASN A 129 12.49 1.01 -5.72
C ASN A 129 11.82 1.41 -4.40
N TRP A 130 11.52 0.41 -3.57
CA TRP A 130 11.11 0.59 -2.18
C TRP A 130 12.33 0.69 -1.27
N VAL A 131 12.65 1.89 -0.81
CA VAL A 131 13.79 2.18 0.04
C VAL A 131 13.37 2.42 1.48
N ILE A 132 14.28 2.18 2.44
CA ILE A 132 14.03 2.47 3.86
C ILE A 132 13.75 3.97 4.00
N ALA A 133 12.58 4.31 4.56
CA ALA A 133 12.14 5.68 4.71
C ALA A 133 12.94 6.44 5.78
N LEU A 134 13.47 5.72 6.79
CA LEU A 134 14.21 6.27 7.93
C LEU A 134 15.47 5.43 8.21
N LYS A 135 16.67 6.03 8.07
CA LYS A 135 17.91 5.39 8.56
C LYS A 135 17.77 5.12 10.06
N GLY A 136 17.83 3.85 10.48
CA GLY A 136 17.68 3.42 11.87
C GLY A 136 16.29 2.87 12.27
N TYR A 137 15.35 2.76 11.32
CA TYR A 137 14.08 2.07 11.58
C TYR A 137 14.27 0.54 11.52
N GLU A 138 14.22 -0.11 12.67
CA GLU A 138 13.97 -1.55 12.79
C GLU A 138 12.48 -1.77 13.09
N PRO A 139 11.72 -2.48 12.24
CA PRO A 139 10.36 -2.86 12.58
C PRO A 139 10.41 -3.85 13.76
N ARG A 140 10.27 -3.36 14.99
CA ARG A 140 10.13 -4.24 16.15
C ARG A 140 8.74 -4.85 16.12
N SER A 141 8.66 -6.16 16.34
CA SER A 141 7.42 -6.79 16.78
C SER A 141 6.94 -6.08 18.06
N GLY A 142 5.91 -5.22 17.93
CA GLY A 142 5.31 -4.49 19.05
C GLY A 142 5.83 -3.07 19.34
N SER A 143 6.56 -2.40 18.43
CA SER A 143 6.89 -0.98 18.65
C SER A 143 5.71 -0.05 18.36
N ARG A 144 5.26 0.66 19.40
CA ARG A 144 4.39 1.85 19.31
C ARG A 144 5.01 2.88 18.38
N LEU A 145 4.36 3.18 17.26
CA LEU A 145 4.66 4.39 16.50
C LEU A 145 4.24 5.59 17.35
N SER A 146 5.20 6.38 17.84
CA SER A 146 4.95 7.80 18.03
C SER A 146 4.85 8.40 16.63
N LEU A 147 3.62 8.56 16.15
CA LEU A 147 3.29 9.36 14.97
C LEU A 147 3.59 10.82 15.30
N ASP A 148 4.87 11.20 15.27
CA ASP A 148 5.22 12.60 15.26
C ASP A 148 4.98 13.13 13.84
N GLN A 149 4.19 14.19 13.78
CA GLN A 149 3.67 14.78 12.56
C GLN A 149 4.80 15.44 11.78
N SER A 150 5.41 14.74 10.83
CA SER A 150 6.06 15.35 9.69
C SER A 150 6.31 14.31 8.60
N TYR A 151 6.22 14.77 7.35
CA TYR A 151 6.38 14.07 6.08
C TYR A 151 5.14 13.39 5.52
#